data_AF-A0A3C1EYI5-F1
#
_entry.id   AF-A0A3C1EYI5-F1
#
_cell.length_a   1.000
_cell.length_b   1.000
_cell.length_c   1.000
_cell.angle_alpha   90.00
_cell.angle_beta   90.00
_cell.angle_gamma   90.00
#
_symmetry.space_group_name_H-M   'P 1'
#
loop_
_entity.id
_entity.type
_entity.pdbx_description
1 polymer ?
#
loop_
_entity_poly.entity_id
_entity_poly.type
_entity_poly.pdbx_seq_one_letter_code
_entity_poly.pdbx_strand_id
1 'polypeptide(L)'
;MENIKFLIFVLLSVFVVCGCASPMKKPALNAITQARLDIDAAKNNIAVKSERLSLRDAESSLVKANLSFAGKDYTDAKSFAEKASEEAKSIIKEAKELKEKRMANERKASEKKKIPIKKSLKK
;
A
#
# COMPACT_ATOMS: atom_id res chain seq x y z
N MET A 1 30.34 29.56 47.11
CA MET A 1 29.31 28.64 46.53
C MET A 1 28.64 29.26 45.28
N GLU A 2 29.37 29.98 44.43
CA GLU A 2 28.80 30.65 43.24
C GLU A 2 29.05 29.89 41.93
N ASN A 3 30.11 29.09 41.88
CA ASN A 3 30.56 28.41 40.65
C ASN A 3 29.68 27.20 40.24
N ILE A 4 28.83 26.70 41.14
CA ILE A 4 27.92 25.56 40.87
C ILE A 4 26.68 26.03 40.08
N LYS A 5 26.21 27.27 40.32
CA LYS A 5 25.02 27.80 39.65
C LYS A 5 25.25 28.04 38.15
N PHE A 6 26.48 28.46 37.79
CA PHE A 6 26.84 28.73 36.39
C PHE A 6 26.92 27.43 35.56
N LEU A 7 27.43 26.36 36.17
CA LEU A 7 27.62 25.06 35.51
C LEU A 7 26.27 24.38 35.21
N ILE A 8 25.28 24.53 36.10
CA ILE A 8 23.90 24.05 35.88
C ILE A 8 23.19 24.86 34.78
N PHE A 9 23.42 26.17 34.70
CA PHE A 9 22.79 27.02 33.69
C PHE A 9 23.29 26.70 32.28
N VAL A 10 24.59 26.39 32.14
CA VAL A 10 25.17 25.95 30.86
C VAL A 10 24.66 24.55 30.48
N LEU A 11 24.57 23.60 31.41
CA LEU A 11 24.01 22.27 31.15
C LEU A 11 22.52 22.29 30.73
N LEU A 12 21.72 23.20 31.31
CA LEU A 12 20.31 23.37 30.93
C LEU A 12 20.15 24.01 29.54
N SER A 13 21.06 24.89 29.12
CA SER A 13 21.02 25.52 27.80
C SER A 13 21.33 24.56 26.65
N VAL A 14 22.09 23.49 26.90
CA VAL A 14 22.45 22.48 25.89
C VAL A 14 21.29 21.50 25.61
N PHE A 15 20.31 21.38 26.51
CA PHE A 15 19.17 20.47 26.33
C PHE A 15 18.01 21.06 25.50
N VAL A 16 18.02 22.37 25.21
CA VAL A 16 16.93 23.06 24.51
C VAL A 16 17.13 23.09 22.99
N VAL A 17 18.28 22.65 22.48
CA VAL A 17 18.54 22.54 21.02
C VAL A 17 18.42 21.09 20.54
N CYS A 18 17.51 20.31 21.12
CA CYS A 18 17.02 19.10 20.46
C CYS A 18 15.94 19.56 19.47
N GLY A 19 16.38 19.87 18.24
CA GLY A 19 15.55 20.46 17.20
C GLY A 19 14.19 19.77 17.09
N CYS A 20 13.13 20.57 17.09
CA CYS A 20 11.74 20.14 16.94
C CYS A 20 11.53 19.44 15.58
N ALA A 21 11.97 18.19 15.45
CA ALA A 21 11.47 17.31 14.41
C ALA A 21 10.00 17.07 14.73
N SER A 22 9.10 17.49 13.83
CA SER A 22 7.68 17.21 13.99
C SER A 22 7.49 15.72 14.23
N PRO A 23 6.81 15.30 15.32
CA PRO A 23 6.67 13.89 15.67
C PRO A 23 5.99 13.06 14.57
N MET A 24 5.25 13.74 13.67
CA MET A 24 4.52 13.12 12.56
C MET A 24 5.36 12.95 11.28
N LYS A 25 6.52 13.59 11.17
CA LYS A 25 7.35 13.52 9.94
C LYS A 25 7.83 12.11 9.64
N LYS A 26 8.35 11.40 10.64
CA LYS A 26 8.86 10.02 10.47
C LYS A 26 7.73 9.02 10.16
N PRO A 27 6.59 9.01 10.90
CA PRO A 27 5.43 8.20 10.54
C PRO A 27 4.93 8.43 9.10
N ALA A 28 4.81 9.71 8.68
CA ALA A 28 4.37 10.03 7.33
C ALA A 28 5.32 9.50 6.25
N LEU A 29 6.64 9.66 6.46
CA LEU A 29 7.64 9.12 5.54
C LEU A 29 7.59 7.60 5.43
N ASN A 30 7.42 6.91 6.57
CA ASN A 30 7.28 5.45 6.58
C ASN A 30 6.03 5.00 5.82
N ALA A 31 4.89 5.68 6.03
CA ALA A 31 3.65 5.38 5.31
C ALA A 31 3.81 5.58 3.80
N ILE A 32 4.43 6.69 3.37
CA ILE A 32 4.71 6.96 1.94
C ILE A 32 5.61 5.86 1.35
N THR A 33 6.65 5.45 2.08
CA THR A 33 7.56 4.39 1.66
C THR A 33 6.82 3.06 1.51
N GLN A 34 5.98 2.70 2.48
CA GLN A 34 5.17 1.49 2.43
C GLN A 34 4.19 1.51 1.25
N ALA A 35 3.51 2.64 1.02
CA ALA A 35 2.59 2.80 -0.10
C ALA A 35 3.28 2.62 -1.47
N ARG A 36 4.51 3.12 -1.63
CA ARG A 36 5.31 2.90 -2.84
C ARG A 36 5.60 1.41 -3.06
N LEU A 37 6.04 0.71 -2.01
CA LEU A 37 6.31 -0.72 -2.08
C LEU A 37 5.06 -1.52 -2.43
N ASP A 38 3.91 -1.17 -1.85
CA ASP A 38 2.64 -1.85 -2.11
C ASP A 38 2.15 -1.60 -3.55
N ILE A 39 2.28 -0.37 -4.07
CA ILE A 39 1.97 -0.05 -5.47
C ILE A 39 2.91 -0.80 -6.41
N ASP A 40 4.21 -0.84 -6.13
CA ASP A 40 5.18 -1.57 -6.96
C ASP A 40 4.93 -3.08 -6.93
N ALA A 41 4.54 -3.63 -5.77
CA ALA A 41 4.10 -5.01 -5.66
C ALA A 41 2.86 -5.28 -6.51
N ALA A 42 1.88 -4.37 -6.51
CA ALA A 42 0.68 -4.48 -7.32
C ALA A 42 0.99 -4.39 -8.83
N LYS A 43 1.84 -3.45 -9.23
CA LYS A 43 2.31 -3.31 -10.63
C LYS A 43 2.99 -4.56 -11.14
N ASN A 44 3.78 -5.22 -10.30
CA ASN A 44 4.52 -6.42 -10.67
C ASN A 44 3.72 -7.71 -10.47
N ASN A 45 2.52 -7.65 -9.90
CA ASN A 45 1.69 -8.81 -9.68
C ASN A 45 1.13 -9.35 -11.01
N ILE A 46 1.37 -10.63 -11.29
CA ILE A 46 0.93 -11.29 -12.52
C ILE A 46 -0.60 -11.28 -12.66
N ALA A 47 -1.35 -11.46 -11.56
CA ALA A 47 -2.80 -11.44 -11.60
C ALA A 47 -3.34 -10.04 -11.93
N VAL A 48 -2.74 -9.00 -11.36
CA VAL A 48 -3.11 -7.60 -11.66
C VAL A 48 -2.85 -7.31 -13.14
N LYS A 49 -1.70 -7.74 -13.67
CA LYS A 49 -1.36 -7.61 -15.10
C LYS A 49 -2.31 -8.39 -16.00
N SER A 50 -2.66 -9.63 -15.65
CA SER A 50 -3.54 -10.48 -16.47
C SER A 50 -4.96 -9.93 -16.53
N GLU A 51 -5.47 -9.40 -15.41
CA GLU A 51 -6.80 -8.81 -15.31
C GLU A 51 -6.83 -7.33 -15.72
N ARG A 52 -5.68 -6.72 -16.04
CA ARG A 52 -5.52 -5.31 -16.44
C ARG A 52 -6.15 -4.32 -15.45
N LEU A 53 -6.08 -4.63 -14.15
CA LEU A 53 -6.63 -3.74 -13.12
C LEU A 53 -5.81 -2.45 -13.04
N SER A 54 -6.49 -1.33 -12.91
CA SER A 54 -5.90 0.01 -12.87
C SER A 54 -5.40 0.36 -11.46
N LEU A 55 -4.18 0.90 -11.37
CA LEU A 55 -3.60 1.43 -10.13
C LEU A 55 -3.70 2.96 -10.02
N ARG A 56 -4.44 3.60 -10.93
CA ARG A 56 -4.50 5.07 -11.06
C ARG A 56 -4.88 5.78 -9.76
N ASP A 57 -5.84 5.24 -9.01
CA ASP A 57 -6.30 5.87 -7.78
C ASP A 57 -5.25 5.76 -6.67
N ALA A 58 -4.60 4.60 -6.54
CA ALA A 58 -3.50 4.40 -5.60
C ALA A 58 -2.31 5.33 -5.91
N GLU A 59 -1.95 5.48 -7.18
CA GLU A 59 -0.91 6.41 -7.63
C GLU A 59 -1.29 7.87 -7.36
N SER A 60 -2.55 8.25 -7.62
CA SER A 60 -3.08 9.58 -7.33
C SER A 60 -3.03 9.91 -5.83
N SER A 61 -3.43 8.96 -4.98
CA SER A 61 -3.33 9.06 -3.52
C SER A 61 -1.87 9.20 -3.07
N LEU A 62 -0.93 8.46 -3.66
CA LEU A 62 0.50 8.59 -3.39
C LEU A 62 1.04 9.97 -3.81
N VAL A 63 0.60 10.52 -4.95
CA VAL A 63 0.99 11.87 -5.38
C VAL A 63 0.52 12.90 -4.36
N LYS A 64 -0.73 12.83 -3.90
CA LYS A 64 -1.26 13.71 -2.83
C LYS A 64 -0.45 13.59 -1.55
N ALA A 65 -0.09 12.37 -1.14
CA ALA A 65 0.74 12.14 0.02
C ALA A 65 2.11 12.83 -0.07
N ASN A 66 2.77 12.75 -1.24
CA ASN A 66 4.05 13.42 -1.47
C ASN A 66 3.91 14.95 -1.46
N LEU A 67 2.83 15.48 -2.04
CA LEU A 67 2.55 16.93 -2.03
C LEU A 67 2.30 17.45 -0.62
N SER A 68 1.47 16.77 0.18
CA SER A 68 1.25 17.10 1.59
C SER A 68 2.55 17.00 2.40
N PHE A 69 3.38 15.99 2.16
CA PHE A 69 4.68 15.85 2.84
C PHE A 69 5.62 17.02 2.51
N ALA A 70 5.68 17.45 1.25
CA ALA A 70 6.45 18.62 0.83
C ALA A 70 5.91 19.92 1.44
N GLY A 71 4.59 20.03 1.58
CA GLY A 71 3.89 21.10 2.31
C GLY A 71 4.09 21.07 3.83
N LYS A 72 4.74 20.03 4.37
CA LYS A 72 4.89 19.75 5.81
C LYS A 72 3.59 19.41 6.54
N ASP A 73 2.53 19.10 5.80
CA ASP A 73 1.27 18.57 6.30
C ASP A 73 1.39 17.05 6.53
N TYR A 74 2.14 16.67 7.56
CA TYR A 74 2.52 15.26 7.78
C TYR A 74 1.33 14.35 8.14
N THR A 75 0.26 14.90 8.73
CA THR A 75 -0.96 14.14 9.04
C THR A 75 -1.67 13.71 7.75
N ASP A 76 -1.88 14.66 6.83
CA ASP A 76 -2.50 14.40 5.54
C ASP A 76 -1.61 13.53 4.66
N ALA A 77 -0.31 13.77 4.68
CA ALA A 77 0.68 12.95 4.01
C ALA A 77 0.57 11.48 4.43
N LYS A 78 0.47 11.22 5.75
CA LYS A 78 0.27 9.89 6.29
C LYS A 78 -1.07 9.29 5.83
N SER A 79 -2.17 10.03 5.97
CA SER A 79 -3.51 9.55 5.61
C SER A 79 -3.63 9.18 4.12
N PHE A 80 -3.13 10.05 3.22
CA PHE A 80 -3.12 9.76 1.79
C PHE A 80 -2.21 8.57 1.44
N ALA A 81 -1.09 8.40 2.14
CA ALA A 81 -0.21 7.26 1.92
C ALA A 81 -0.85 5.93 2.39
N GLU A 82 -1.52 5.92 3.54
CA GLU A 82 -2.26 4.76 4.03
C GLU A 82 -3.34 4.35 3.03
N LYS A 83 -4.12 5.33 2.55
CA LYS A 83 -5.12 5.13 1.49
C LYS A 83 -4.52 4.53 0.21
N ALA A 84 -3.39 5.06 -0.25
CA ALA A 84 -2.69 4.53 -1.43
C ALA A 84 -2.26 3.07 -1.24
N SER A 85 -1.75 2.72 -0.05
CA SER A 85 -1.38 1.33 0.29
C SER A 85 -2.60 0.40 0.32
N GLU A 86 -3.71 0.85 0.91
CA GLU A 86 -4.95 0.06 0.97
C GLU A 86 -5.53 -0.19 -0.41
N GLU A 87 -5.58 0.84 -1.27
CA GLU A 87 -6.05 0.72 -2.65
C GLU A 87 -5.19 -0.29 -3.44
N ALA A 88 -3.86 -0.21 -3.34
CA ALA A 88 -2.95 -1.16 -3.98
C ALA A 88 -3.16 -2.61 -3.50
N LYS A 89 -3.34 -2.82 -2.19
CA LYS A 89 -3.62 -4.14 -1.60
C LYS A 89 -4.98 -4.67 -2.04
N SER A 90 -5.99 -3.81 -2.11
CA SER A 90 -7.33 -4.17 -2.59
C SER A 90 -7.29 -4.66 -4.03
N ILE A 91 -6.55 -3.98 -4.91
CA ILE A 91 -6.39 -4.38 -6.32
C ILE A 91 -5.70 -5.74 -6.45
N ILE A 92 -4.67 -6.01 -5.64
CA ILE A 92 -4.04 -7.35 -5.61
C ILE A 92 -5.04 -8.43 -5.18
N LYS A 93 -5.89 -8.13 -4.19
CA LYS A 93 -6.92 -9.05 -3.70
C LYS A 93 -7.97 -9.32 -4.79
N GLU A 94 -8.49 -8.26 -5.41
CA GLU A 94 -9.45 -8.36 -6.52
C GLU A 94 -8.88 -9.19 -7.67
N ALA A 95 -7.63 -8.96 -8.06
CA ALA A 95 -6.96 -9.72 -9.10
C ALA A 95 -6.89 -11.23 -8.78
N LYS A 96 -6.63 -11.59 -7.51
CA LYS A 96 -6.62 -13.00 -7.08
C LYS A 96 -8.00 -13.61 -7.16
N GLU A 97 -9.03 -12.90 -6.69
CA GLU A 97 -10.41 -13.38 -6.74
C GLU A 97 -10.90 -13.60 -8.18
N LEU A 98 -10.56 -12.70 -9.10
CA LEU A 98 -10.87 -12.85 -10.53
C LEU A 98 -10.16 -14.06 -11.14
N LYS A 99 -8.87 -14.24 -10.84
CA LYS A 99 -8.10 -15.40 -11.30
C LYS A 99 -8.70 -16.72 -10.79
N GLU A 100 -9.11 -16.78 -9.52
CA GLU A 100 -9.74 -17.97 -8.94
C GLU A 100 -11.09 -18.28 -9.57
N LYS A 101 -11.94 -17.26 -9.79
CA LYS A 101 -13.21 -17.41 -10.50
C LYS A 101 -13.01 -17.96 -11.91
N ARG A 102 -12.00 -17.47 -12.63
CA ARG A 102 -11.67 -17.95 -13.98
C ARG A 102 -11.24 -19.42 -13.97
N MET A 103 -10.33 -19.80 -13.09
CA MET A 103 -9.86 -21.18 -12.94
C MET A 103 -11.01 -22.14 -12.56
N ALA A 104 -11.93 -21.71 -11.69
CA ALA A 104 -13.11 -22.49 -11.33
C ALA A 104 -14.05 -22.69 -12.52
N ASN A 105 -14.25 -21.66 -13.34
CA ASN A 105 -15.07 -21.73 -14.55
C ASN A 105 -14.45 -22.63 -15.62
N GLU A 106 -13.12 -22.57 -15.81
CA GLU A 106 -12.39 -23.43 -16.75
C GLU A 106 -12.46 -24.90 -16.33
N ARG A 107 -12.34 -25.20 -15.04
CA ARG A 107 -12.53 -26.57 -14.50
C ARG A 107 -13.93 -27.10 -14.79
N LYS A 108 -14.97 -26.33 -14.47
CA LYS A 108 -16.38 -26.70 -14.77
C LYS A 108 -16.61 -26.92 -16.27
N ALA A 109 -16.00 -26.10 -17.13
CA ALA A 109 -16.10 -26.26 -18.57
C ALA A 109 -15.39 -27.54 -19.07
N SER A 110 -14.23 -27.86 -18.50
CA SER A 110 -13.48 -29.08 -18.83
C SER A 110 -14.18 -30.37 -18.40
N GLU A 111 -14.93 -30.33 -17.29
CA GLU A 111 -15.69 -31.46 -16.76
C GLU A 111 -16.94 -31.75 -17.60
N LYS A 112 -17.66 -30.71 -18.04
CA LYS A 112 -18.81 -30.85 -18.96
C LYS A 112 -18.42 -31.47 -20.31
N LYS A 113 -17.21 -31.20 -20.81
CA LYS A 113 -16.70 -31.80 -22.06
C LYS A 113 -16.35 -33.30 -21.92
N LYS A 114 -16.18 -33.82 -20.71
CA LYS A 114 -15.84 -35.23 -20.45
C LYS A 114 -17.06 -36.14 -20.30
N ILE A 115 -18.29 -35.62 -20.35
CA ILE A 115 -19.49 -36.46 -20.31
C ILE A 115 -19.61 -37.19 -21.65
N PRO A 116 -19.41 -38.52 -21.72
CA PRO A 116 -19.53 -39.25 -22.96
C PRO A 116 -20.98 -39.20 -23.43
N ILE A 117 -21.17 -38.76 -24.67
CA ILE A 117 -22.41 -38.89 -25.42
C ILE A 117 -22.67 -40.39 -25.60
N LYS A 118 -23.26 -41.07 -24.59
CA LYS A 118 -23.94 -42.35 -24.80
C LYS A 118 -25.26 -42.07 -25.51
N LYS A 119 -25.18 -41.59 -26.76
CA LYS A 119 -26.34 -41.62 -27.65
C LYS A 119 -26.48 -43.04 -28.16
N SER A 120 -27.52 -43.69 -27.65
CA SER A 120 -28.44 -44.49 -28.45
C SER A 120 -27.81 -45.47 -29.43
N LEU A 121 -27.39 -46.64 -28.95
CA LEU A 121 -27.57 -47.85 -29.77
C LEU A 121 -29.06 -48.22 -29.68
N LYS A 122 -29.83 -47.65 -30.61
CA LYS A 122 -31.11 -48.22 -31.06
C LYS A 122 -30.76 -49.43 -31.93
N LYS A 123 -31.09 -50.63 -31.46
CA LYS A 123 -32.03 -51.57 -32.10
C LYS A 123 -32.00 -52.90 -31.36
#